data_AF-A0A133VE84-F1
#
_entry.id   AF-A0A133VE84-F1
#
_cell.length_a   1.000
_cell.length_b   1.000
_cell.length_c   1.000
_cell.angle_alpha   90.00
_cell.angle_beta   90.00
_cell.angle_gamma   90.00
#
_symmetry.space_group_name_H-M   'P 1'
#
loop_
_entity.id
_entity.type
_entity.pdbx_description
1 polymer ?
#
loop_
_entity_poly.entity_id
_entity_poly.type
_entity_poly.pdbx_seq_one_letter_code
_entity_poly.pdbx_strand_id
1 'polypeptide(L)'
;MAFLRLERLKLALWLLVIGSWGLGVIIGRWWSVNEFVIELSKVVQVVSPLQLGAWWHPIVFMILSVVGVFVLSQVFLGVGASVFLFARGMYDSTLIMQLEGTIGGWTLTNVPMSEVWIVSMLVLILAVNLPLCLWSGQLGAQRGVYVFYRLRGKTVDPDFGSKPFSKFLLILTASIAVGVVGAIIFSYA
;
A
#
# COMPACT_ATOMS: atom_id res chain seq x y z
N MET A 1 -7.92 32.20 -5.29
CA MET A 1 -8.90 31.29 -4.66
C MET A 1 -8.89 29.86 -5.20
N ALA A 2 -8.79 29.63 -6.52
CA ALA A 2 -8.79 28.27 -7.09
C ALA A 2 -7.61 27.37 -6.60
N PHE A 3 -6.42 27.95 -6.45
CA PHE A 3 -5.22 27.27 -5.94
C PHE A 3 -5.42 26.69 -4.52
N LEU A 4 -5.94 27.51 -3.59
CA LEU A 4 -6.27 27.09 -2.22
C LEU A 4 -7.30 25.95 -2.18
N ARG A 5 -8.19 25.87 -3.18
CA ARG A 5 -9.19 24.79 -3.30
C ARG A 5 -8.55 23.47 -3.72
N LEU A 6 -7.56 23.51 -4.61
CA LEU A 6 -6.81 22.33 -5.08
C LEU A 6 -5.89 21.76 -3.99
N GLU A 7 -5.21 22.61 -3.23
CA GLU A 7 -4.40 22.16 -2.08
C GLU A 7 -5.26 21.51 -1.00
N ARG A 8 -6.38 22.13 -0.64
CA ARG A 8 -7.33 21.53 0.33
C ARG A 8 -7.85 20.17 -0.15
N LEU A 9 -8.11 20.02 -1.44
CA LEU A 9 -8.54 18.75 -2.01
C LEU A 9 -7.44 17.68 -1.93
N LYS A 10 -6.18 18.03 -2.21
CA LYS A 10 -5.04 17.11 -2.04
C LYS A 10 -4.86 16.69 -0.59
N LEU A 11 -4.99 17.62 0.36
CA LEU A 11 -4.94 17.33 1.79
C LEU A 11 -6.10 16.42 2.22
N ALA A 12 -7.31 16.68 1.73
CA ALA A 12 -8.47 15.84 2.00
C ALA A 12 -8.29 14.41 1.45
N LEU A 13 -7.70 14.26 0.26
CA LEU A 13 -7.37 12.95 -0.30
C LEU A 13 -6.31 12.23 0.52
N TRP A 14 -5.27 12.93 0.99
CA TRP A 14 -4.28 12.36 1.90
C TRP A 14 -4.90 11.89 3.22
N LEU A 15 -5.75 12.73 3.83
CA LEU A 15 -6.43 12.40 5.08
C LEU A 15 -7.35 11.20 4.89
N LEU A 16 -8.03 11.10 3.74
CA LEU A 16 -8.85 9.96 3.37
C LEU A 16 -8.00 8.69 3.19
N VAL A 17 -6.88 8.76 2.48
CA VAL A 17 -5.97 7.63 2.24
C VAL A 17 -5.37 7.10 3.55
N ILE A 18 -4.76 7.99 4.34
CA ILE A 18 -4.11 7.64 5.60
C ILE A 18 -5.15 7.24 6.64
N GLY A 19 -6.26 7.99 6.72
CA GLY A 19 -7.35 7.71 7.64
C GLY A 19 -8.02 6.37 7.35
N SER A 20 -8.27 6.03 6.09
CA SER A 20 -8.82 4.73 5.72
C SER A 20 -7.88 3.59 6.09
N TRP A 21 -6.58 3.70 5.79
CA TRP A 21 -5.61 2.69 6.23
C TRP A 21 -5.56 2.57 7.76
N GLY A 22 -5.43 3.69 8.47
CA GLY A 22 -5.36 3.71 9.93
C GLY A 22 -6.60 3.12 10.60
N LEU A 23 -7.80 3.46 10.10
CA LEU A 23 -9.05 2.84 10.55
C LEU A 23 -9.07 1.33 10.28
N GLY A 24 -8.55 0.89 9.13
CA GLY A 24 -8.39 -0.53 8.83
C GLY A 24 -7.51 -1.24 9.86
N VAL A 25 -6.36 -0.65 10.20
CA VAL A 25 -5.46 -1.20 11.21
C VAL A 25 -6.13 -1.26 12.58
N ILE A 26 -6.83 -0.19 12.99
CA ILE A 26 -7.55 -0.11 14.27
C ILE A 26 -8.62 -1.21 14.34
N ILE A 27 -9.48 -1.30 13.34
CA ILE A 27 -10.56 -2.29 13.32
C ILE A 27 -9.99 -3.71 13.29
N GLY A 28 -8.99 -3.96 12.43
CA GLY A 28 -8.33 -5.26 12.34
C GLY A 28 -7.64 -5.68 13.64
N ARG A 29 -7.18 -4.72 14.46
CA ARG A 29 -6.52 -5.02 15.74
C ARG A 29 -7.50 -5.29 16.89
N TRP A 30 -8.63 -4.58 16.96
CA TRP A 30 -9.49 -4.61 18.16
C TRP A 30 -10.90 -5.20 17.95
N TRP A 31 -11.41 -5.28 16.73
CA TRP A 31 -12.82 -5.64 16.46
C TRP A 31 -13.03 -6.90 15.62
N SER A 32 -11.99 -7.73 15.51
CA SER A 32 -11.92 -8.93 14.65
C SER A 32 -11.76 -8.61 13.16
N VAL A 33 -10.96 -9.43 12.50
CA VAL A 33 -10.66 -9.28 11.08
C VAL A 33 -11.76 -9.94 10.26
N ASN A 34 -12.49 -9.14 9.47
CA ASN A 34 -13.53 -9.65 8.58
C ASN A 34 -12.91 -10.35 7.36
N GLU A 35 -13.20 -11.65 7.16
CA GLU A 35 -12.64 -12.47 6.08
C GLU A 35 -12.85 -11.86 4.69
N PHE A 36 -14.04 -11.31 4.41
CA PHE A 36 -14.32 -10.66 3.13
C PHE A 36 -13.37 -9.49 2.86
N VAL A 37 -13.06 -8.71 3.89
CA VAL A 37 -12.18 -7.54 3.76
C VAL A 37 -10.72 -7.97 3.59
N ILE A 38 -10.31 -9.08 4.23
CA ILE A 38 -9.00 -9.70 3.96
C ILE A 38 -8.93 -10.16 2.51
N GLU A 39 -9.96 -10.82 1.99
CA GLU A 39 -9.98 -11.26 0.60
C GLU A 39 -9.91 -10.09 -0.37
N LEU A 40 -10.60 -8.99 -0.07
CA LEU A 40 -10.53 -7.76 -0.85
C LEU A 40 -9.11 -7.17 -0.87
N SER A 41 -8.35 -7.32 0.22
CA SER A 41 -6.96 -6.87 0.31
C SER A 41 -6.02 -7.63 -0.65
N LYS A 42 -6.32 -8.90 -0.97
CA LYS A 42 -5.53 -9.73 -1.90
C LYS A 42 -5.45 -9.14 -3.30
N VAL A 43 -6.52 -8.45 -3.74
CA VAL A 43 -6.58 -7.74 -5.03
C VAL A 43 -5.45 -6.70 -5.16
N VAL A 44 -4.94 -6.23 -4.03
CA VAL A 44 -4.02 -5.11 -3.93
C VAL A 44 -2.66 -5.50 -3.36
N GLN A 45 -2.49 -6.78 -3.00
CA GLN A 45 -1.29 -7.27 -2.35
C GLN A 45 -0.61 -8.39 -3.13
N VAL A 46 -1.32 -9.04 -4.07
CA VAL A 46 -0.84 -10.14 -4.92
C VAL A 46 0.15 -11.06 -4.21
N VAL A 47 -0.42 -12.12 -3.61
CA VAL A 47 0.25 -13.22 -2.87
C VAL A 47 0.61 -12.86 -1.42
N SER A 48 0.30 -13.78 -0.49
CA SER A 48 0.63 -13.64 0.94
C SER A 48 2.16 -13.57 1.12
N PRO A 49 2.71 -12.68 1.97
CA PRO A 49 4.13 -12.62 2.28
C PRO A 49 4.72 -13.97 2.73
N LEU A 50 3.87 -14.81 3.34
CA LEU A 50 4.20 -16.17 3.78
C LEU A 50 4.34 -17.19 2.64
N GLN A 51 3.88 -16.87 1.43
CA GLN A 51 4.00 -17.70 0.24
C GLN A 51 5.13 -17.23 -0.69
N LEU A 52 5.95 -16.26 -0.24
CA LEU A 52 7.07 -15.74 -1.01
C LEU A 52 8.28 -16.71 -0.95
N GLY A 53 8.14 -17.88 -1.56
CA GLY A 53 9.18 -18.93 -1.58
C GLY A 53 10.22 -18.83 -2.70
N ALA A 54 10.05 -17.95 -3.69
CA ALA A 54 11.00 -17.76 -4.79
C ALA A 54 11.67 -16.38 -4.71
N TRP A 55 12.94 -16.30 -5.10
CA TRP A 55 13.75 -15.07 -5.05
C TRP A 55 13.13 -13.87 -5.78
N TRP A 56 12.30 -14.11 -6.80
CA TRP A 56 11.63 -13.05 -7.58
C TRP A 56 10.29 -12.61 -6.99
N HIS A 57 9.71 -13.37 -6.06
CA HIS A 57 8.42 -13.05 -5.44
C HIS A 57 8.38 -11.65 -4.78
N PRO A 58 9.42 -11.18 -4.06
CA PRO A 58 9.46 -9.81 -3.53
C PRO A 58 9.33 -8.71 -4.59
N ILE A 59 9.91 -8.90 -5.78
CA ILE A 59 9.86 -7.93 -6.87
C ILE A 59 8.41 -7.75 -7.33
N VAL A 60 7.75 -8.88 -7.60
CA VAL A 60 6.37 -8.89 -8.08
C VAL A 60 5.42 -8.33 -7.03
N PHE A 61 5.58 -8.73 -5.76
CA PHE A 61 4.81 -8.20 -4.65
C PHE A 61 4.92 -6.66 -4.55
N MET A 62 6.15 -6.13 -4.59
CA MET A 62 6.40 -4.70 -4.45
C MET A 62 5.76 -3.88 -5.57
N ILE A 63 5.89 -4.36 -6.81
CA ILE A 63 5.36 -3.70 -8.00
C ILE A 63 3.84 -3.80 -8.05
N LEU A 64 3.29 -5.01 -7.99
CA LEU A 64 1.86 -5.23 -8.19
C LEU A 64 1.03 -4.62 -7.08
N SER A 65 1.53 -4.57 -5.85
CA SER A 65 0.83 -3.88 -4.78
C SER A 65 0.65 -2.39 -5.08
N VAL A 66 1.74 -1.73 -5.46
CA VAL A 66 1.73 -0.29 -5.79
C VAL A 66 0.88 -0.01 -7.02
N VAL A 67 1.01 -0.81 -8.07
CA VAL A 67 0.21 -0.68 -9.30
C VAL A 67 -1.26 -0.92 -9.01
N GLY A 68 -1.59 -1.98 -8.27
CA GLY A 68 -2.95 -2.34 -7.91
C GLY A 68 -3.64 -1.21 -7.15
N VAL A 69 -2.99 -0.66 -6.12
CA VAL A 69 -3.54 0.48 -5.37
C VAL A 69 -3.80 1.66 -6.32
N PHE A 70 -2.84 2.02 -7.18
CA PHE A 70 -2.98 3.16 -8.10
C PHE A 70 -4.18 2.99 -9.03
N VAL A 71 -4.21 1.86 -9.74
CA VAL A 71 -5.18 1.58 -10.81
C VAL A 71 -6.58 1.51 -10.21
N LEU A 72 -6.75 0.77 -9.11
CA LEU A 72 -8.05 0.64 -8.47
C LEU A 72 -8.53 1.98 -7.88
N SER A 73 -7.64 2.74 -7.27
CA SER A 73 -7.96 4.09 -6.80
C SER A 73 -8.40 5.01 -7.93
N GLN A 74 -7.79 4.88 -9.11
CA GLN A 74 -8.15 5.65 -10.30
C GLN A 74 -9.48 5.19 -10.91
N VAL A 75 -9.67 3.88 -11.13
CA VAL A 75 -10.84 3.28 -11.80
C VAL A 75 -12.11 3.54 -11.01
N PHE A 76 -12.05 3.42 -9.68
CA PHE A 76 -13.18 3.71 -8.79
C PHE A 76 -13.26 5.20 -8.39
N LEU A 77 -12.74 6.09 -9.23
CA LEU A 77 -12.91 7.54 -9.12
C LEU A 77 -12.49 8.13 -7.76
N GLY A 78 -11.47 7.55 -7.14
CA GLY A 78 -10.93 7.94 -5.83
C GLY A 78 -11.55 7.22 -4.63
N VAL A 79 -12.78 6.70 -4.73
CA VAL A 79 -13.39 5.89 -3.67
C VAL A 79 -12.62 4.58 -3.45
N GLY A 80 -12.04 4.04 -4.53
CA GLY A 80 -11.18 2.87 -4.48
C GLY A 80 -10.04 3.04 -3.47
N ALA A 81 -9.43 4.23 -3.38
CA ALA A 81 -8.34 4.45 -2.45
C ALA A 81 -8.77 4.19 -1.00
N SER A 82 -9.94 4.70 -0.57
CA SER A 82 -10.46 4.43 0.77
C SER A 82 -10.66 2.95 1.02
N VAL A 83 -11.39 2.28 0.11
CA VAL A 83 -11.81 0.89 0.29
C VAL A 83 -10.60 -0.05 0.30
N PHE A 84 -9.71 0.10 -0.66
CA PHE A 84 -8.55 -0.79 -0.81
C PHE A 84 -7.47 -0.52 0.24
N LEU A 85 -7.28 0.74 0.67
CA LEU A 85 -6.34 1.04 1.76
C LEU A 85 -6.89 0.65 3.12
N PHE A 86 -8.22 0.74 3.33
CA PHE A 86 -8.87 0.17 4.51
C PHE A 86 -8.68 -1.35 4.58
N ALA A 87 -8.97 -2.04 3.48
CA ALA A 87 -8.78 -3.49 3.38
C ALA A 87 -7.32 -3.89 3.62
N ARG A 88 -6.39 -3.14 3.02
CA ARG A 88 -4.97 -3.30 3.28
C ARG A 88 -4.60 -3.03 4.73
N GLY A 89 -5.15 -2.01 5.37
CA GLY A 89 -4.90 -1.71 6.78
C GLY A 89 -5.34 -2.84 7.71
N MET A 90 -6.49 -3.46 7.45
CA MET A 90 -6.94 -4.65 8.18
C MET A 90 -6.00 -5.85 7.98
N TYR A 91 -5.42 -5.99 6.79
CA TYR A 91 -4.41 -7.02 6.56
C TYR A 91 -3.09 -6.70 7.26
N ASP A 92 -2.62 -5.45 7.15
CA ASP A 92 -1.37 -5.01 7.78
C ASP A 92 -1.43 -5.18 9.31
N SER A 93 -2.60 -5.09 9.95
CA SER A 93 -2.74 -5.43 11.37
C SER A 93 -2.40 -6.89 11.67
N THR A 94 -2.70 -7.82 10.76
CA THR A 94 -2.29 -9.24 10.91
C THR A 94 -0.78 -9.41 10.78
N LEU A 95 -0.14 -8.67 9.86
CA LEU A 95 1.31 -8.65 9.71
C LEU A 95 2.00 -8.08 10.96
N ILE A 96 1.43 -7.01 11.54
CA ILE A 96 1.93 -6.39 12.77
C ILE A 96 1.79 -7.37 13.95
N MET A 97 0.63 -8.02 14.12
CA MET A 97 0.45 -9.01 15.18
C MET A 97 1.40 -10.20 15.03
N GLN A 98 1.65 -10.65 13.79
CA GLN A 98 2.61 -11.71 13.51
C GLN A 98 4.05 -11.28 13.85
N LEU A 99 4.43 -10.05 13.48
CA LEU A 99 5.73 -9.46 13.82
C LEU A 99 5.92 -9.40 15.34
N GLU A 100 4.91 -8.88 16.07
CA GLU A 100 4.90 -8.80 17.53
C GLU A 100 5.02 -10.18 18.18
N GLY A 101 4.27 -11.17 17.70
CA GLY A 101 4.31 -12.54 18.21
C GLY A 101 5.65 -13.25 17.97
N THR A 102 6.23 -13.05 16.78
CA THR A 102 7.53 -13.65 16.42
C THR A 102 8.65 -13.05 17.26
N ILE A 103 8.75 -11.72 17.32
CA ILE A 103 9.77 -11.02 18.10
C ILE A 103 9.58 -11.24 19.61
N GLY A 104 8.33 -11.29 20.08
CA GLY A 104 8.02 -11.54 21.49
C GLY A 104 8.42 -12.94 21.97
N GLY A 105 8.58 -13.90 21.05
CA GLY A 105 9.10 -15.25 21.33
C GLY A 105 10.63 -15.34 21.39
N TRP A 106 11.35 -14.29 20.99
CA TRP A 106 12.82 -14.32 20.93
C TRP A 106 13.44 -14.23 22.32
N THR A 107 14.51 -14.97 22.51
CA THR A 107 15.39 -14.86 23.69
C THR A 107 16.81 -14.53 23.23
N LEU A 108 17.60 -13.87 24.08
CA LEU A 108 18.99 -13.47 23.77
C LEU A 108 19.89 -14.63 23.28
N THR A 109 19.52 -15.87 23.60
CA THR A 109 20.27 -17.09 23.29
C THR A 109 19.64 -17.95 22.20
N ASN A 110 18.42 -17.65 21.75
CA ASN A 110 17.73 -18.43 20.72
C ASN A 110 16.93 -17.51 19.79
N VAL A 111 17.52 -17.21 18.65
CA VAL A 111 16.90 -16.48 17.54
C VAL A 111 16.97 -17.37 16.30
N PRO A 112 15.87 -18.02 15.91
CA PRO A 112 15.86 -18.89 14.74
C PRO A 112 16.11 -18.08 13.47
N MET A 113 17.09 -18.48 12.65
CA MET A 113 17.43 -17.74 11.43
C MET A 113 16.26 -17.66 10.44
N SER A 114 15.38 -18.66 10.42
CA SER A 114 14.14 -18.66 9.64
C SER A 114 13.18 -17.54 10.06
N GLU A 115 13.12 -17.21 11.35
CA GLU A 115 12.27 -16.13 11.86
C GLU A 115 12.86 -14.74 11.57
N VAL A 116 14.19 -14.62 11.60
CA VAL A 116 14.89 -13.37 11.20
C VAL A 116 14.52 -12.99 9.76
N TRP A 117 14.42 -13.98 8.87
CA TRP A 117 14.01 -13.75 7.49
C TRP A 117 12.57 -13.26 7.38
N ILE A 118 11.64 -13.91 8.08
CA ILE A 118 10.23 -13.52 8.09
C ILE A 118 10.09 -12.09 8.63
N VAL A 119 10.73 -11.78 9.76
CA VAL A 119 10.73 -10.44 10.38
C VAL A 119 11.28 -9.40 9.41
N SER A 120 12.39 -9.68 8.74
CA SER A 120 13.00 -8.76 7.76
C SER A 120 12.05 -8.46 6.61
N MET A 121 11.32 -9.48 6.12
CA MET A 121 10.34 -9.31 5.05
C MET A 121 9.13 -8.47 5.49
N LEU A 122 8.60 -8.75 6.68
CA LEU A 122 7.51 -7.97 7.26
C LEU A 122 7.90 -6.50 7.45
N VAL A 123 9.12 -6.24 7.92
CA VAL A 123 9.66 -4.88 8.06
C VAL A 123 9.78 -4.20 6.70
N LEU A 124 10.29 -4.88 5.66
CA LEU A 124 10.37 -4.31 4.32
C LEU A 124 8.99 -3.92 3.76
N ILE A 125 7.98 -4.75 4.00
CA ILE A 125 6.61 -4.49 3.57
C ILE A 125 6.02 -3.28 4.32
N LEU A 126 6.12 -3.26 5.65
CA LEU A 126 5.52 -2.21 6.48
C LEU A 126 6.29 -0.88 6.38
N ALA A 127 7.62 -0.90 6.32
CA ALA A 127 8.44 0.31 6.33
C ALA A 127 8.62 0.92 4.92
N VAL A 128 8.56 0.10 3.86
CA VAL A 128 8.87 0.57 2.50
C VAL A 128 7.68 0.40 1.55
N ASN A 129 7.10 -0.80 1.46
CA ASN A 129 5.98 -1.02 0.53
C ASN A 129 4.75 -0.20 0.90
N LEU A 130 4.41 -0.14 2.19
CA LEU A 130 3.23 0.57 2.67
C LEU A 130 3.27 2.08 2.35
N PRO A 131 4.34 2.85 2.66
CA PRO A 131 4.42 4.25 2.25
C PRO A 131 4.25 4.46 0.74
N LEU A 132 4.87 3.59 -0.08
CA LEU A 132 4.74 3.65 -1.54
C LEU A 132 3.29 3.39 -1.98
N CYS A 133 2.60 2.47 -1.31
CA CYS A 133 1.20 2.15 -1.58
C CYS A 133 0.23 3.26 -1.13
N LEU A 134 0.45 3.87 0.03
CA LEU A 134 -0.34 5.03 0.47
C LEU A 134 -0.19 6.20 -0.52
N TRP A 135 1.04 6.49 -0.93
CA TRP A 135 1.31 7.53 -1.91
C TRP A 135 0.67 7.20 -3.26
N SER A 136 0.81 5.94 -3.70
CA SER A 136 0.17 5.44 -4.91
C SER A 136 -1.36 5.61 -4.89
N GLY A 137 -2.02 5.27 -3.77
CA GLY A 137 -3.47 5.45 -3.61
C GLY A 137 -3.90 6.91 -3.64
N GLN A 138 -3.11 7.81 -3.05
CA GLN A 138 -3.36 9.24 -3.14
C GLN A 138 -3.26 9.75 -4.57
N LEU A 139 -2.24 9.35 -5.33
CA LEU A 139 -2.08 9.75 -6.72
C LEU A 139 -3.19 9.17 -7.61
N GLY A 140 -3.55 7.90 -7.40
CA GLY A 140 -4.65 7.24 -8.09
C GLY A 140 -5.98 7.93 -7.82
N ALA A 141 -6.26 8.29 -6.57
CA ALA A 141 -7.46 9.03 -6.21
C ALA A 141 -7.49 10.45 -6.79
N GLN A 142 -6.36 11.15 -6.78
CA GLN A 142 -6.24 12.46 -7.41
C GLN A 142 -6.59 12.39 -8.90
N ARG A 143 -6.09 11.37 -9.61
CA ARG A 143 -6.38 11.14 -11.02
C ARG A 143 -7.83 10.70 -11.24
N GLY A 144 -8.38 9.84 -10.39
CA GLY A 144 -9.79 9.41 -10.44
C GLY A 144 -10.74 10.60 -10.29
N VAL A 145 -10.48 11.48 -9.32
CA VAL A 145 -11.23 12.72 -9.14
C VAL A 145 -11.10 13.62 -10.36
N TYR A 146 -9.89 13.82 -10.90
CA TYR A 146 -9.69 14.60 -12.12
C TYR A 146 -10.56 14.09 -13.29
N VAL A 147 -10.53 12.78 -13.54
CA VAL A 147 -11.34 12.14 -14.60
C VAL A 147 -12.83 12.35 -14.34
N PHE A 148 -13.29 12.19 -13.10
CA PHE A 148 -14.68 12.40 -12.74
C PHE A 148 -15.17 13.83 -13.02
N TYR A 149 -14.37 14.85 -12.67
CA TYR A 149 -14.72 16.23 -12.97
C TYR A 149 -14.74 16.52 -14.48
N ARG A 150 -13.82 15.91 -15.25
CA ARG A 150 -13.82 15.97 -16.72
C ARG A 150 -15.08 15.35 -17.33
N LEU A 151 -15.50 14.19 -16.85
CA LEU A 151 -16.76 13.53 -17.28
C LEU A 151 -17.99 14.39 -16.99
N ARG A 152 -17.94 15.21 -15.93
CA ARG A 152 -18.99 16.18 -15.59
C ARG A 152 -18.89 17.51 -16.36
N GLY A 153 -18.01 17.61 -17.35
CA GLY A 153 -17.81 18.82 -18.15
C GLY A 153 -17.19 19.99 -17.38
N LYS A 154 -16.65 19.75 -16.17
CA LYS A 154 -16.03 20.81 -15.36
C LYS A 154 -14.57 20.98 -15.72
N THR A 155 -14.13 22.22 -15.86
CA THR A 155 -12.72 22.55 -16.07
C THR A 155 -11.96 22.37 -14.76
N VAL A 156 -10.91 21.55 -14.81
CA VAL A 156 -9.97 21.34 -13.71
C VAL A 156 -8.58 21.58 -14.27
N ASP A 157 -7.73 22.16 -13.44
CA ASP A 157 -6.33 22.42 -13.77
C ASP A 157 -5.66 21.15 -14.35
N PRO A 158 -5.09 21.21 -15.57
CA PRO A 158 -4.41 20.08 -16.18
C PRO A 158 -3.29 19.51 -15.29
N ASP A 159 -2.61 20.35 -14.50
CA ASP A 159 -1.55 19.94 -13.59
C ASP A 159 -2.05 19.03 -12.45
N PHE A 160 -3.33 19.14 -12.09
CA PHE A 160 -3.94 18.27 -11.10
C PHE A 160 -4.10 16.84 -11.61
N GLY A 161 -4.30 16.65 -12.93
CA GLY A 161 -4.49 15.35 -13.57
C GLY A 161 -3.22 14.74 -14.19
N SER A 162 -2.28 15.57 -14.66
CA SER A 162 -1.06 15.10 -15.36
C SER A 162 0.07 14.69 -14.41
N LYS A 163 0.31 15.47 -13.35
CA LYS A 163 1.37 15.22 -12.36
C LYS A 163 1.28 13.86 -11.65
N PRO A 164 0.09 13.31 -11.32
CA PRO A 164 -0.01 12.02 -10.66
C PRO A 164 0.62 10.86 -11.44
N PHE A 165 0.50 10.84 -12.77
CA PHE A 165 1.07 9.74 -13.55
C PHE A 165 2.59 9.79 -13.58
N SER A 166 3.19 10.97 -13.77
CA SER A 166 4.64 11.14 -13.71
C SER A 166 5.20 10.75 -12.33
N LYS A 167 4.54 11.19 -11.24
CA LYS A 167 4.94 10.80 -9.88
C LYS A 167 4.76 9.31 -9.62
N PHE A 168 3.72 8.69 -10.18
CA PHE A 168 3.52 7.25 -10.08
C PHE A 168 4.66 6.46 -10.71
N LEU A 169 5.21 6.91 -11.87
CA LEU A 169 6.40 6.26 -12.46
C LEU A 169 7.63 6.32 -11.55
N LEU A 170 7.80 7.39 -10.78
CA LEU A 170 8.85 7.48 -9.76
C LEU A 170 8.64 6.47 -8.63
N ILE A 171 7.40 6.37 -8.13
CA ILE A 171 7.04 5.37 -7.10
C ILE A 171 7.29 3.96 -7.64
N LEU A 172 6.86 3.67 -8.87
CA LEU A 172 7.06 2.38 -9.51
C LEU A 172 8.55 2.03 -9.63
N THR A 173 9.38 3.00 -10.01
CA THR A 173 10.83 2.81 -10.10
C THR A 173 11.43 2.52 -8.73
N ALA A 174 11.01 3.25 -7.69
CA ALA A 174 11.41 2.97 -6.31
C ALA A 174 10.95 1.58 -5.85
N SER A 175 9.72 1.17 -6.17
CA SER A 175 9.20 -0.17 -5.87
C SER A 175 10.01 -1.28 -6.54
N ILE A 176 10.42 -1.08 -7.80
CA ILE A 176 11.30 -2.03 -8.50
C ILE A 176 12.64 -2.12 -7.79
N ALA A 177 13.29 -0.99 -7.49
CA ALA A 177 14.58 -0.96 -6.81
C ALA A 177 14.53 -1.68 -5.46
N VAL A 178 13.52 -1.39 -4.64
CA VAL A 178 13.29 -2.05 -3.34
C VAL A 178 13.00 -3.53 -3.51
N GLY A 179 12.20 -3.89 -4.50
CA GLY A 179 11.91 -5.29 -4.84
C GLY A 179 13.16 -6.07 -5.22
N VAL A 180 14.07 -5.47 -6.00
CA VAL A 180 15.37 -6.05 -6.36
C VAL A 180 16.27 -6.19 -5.14
N VAL A 181 16.35 -5.18 -4.27
CA VAL A 181 17.10 -5.27 -3.00
C VAL A 181 16.55 -6.41 -2.14
N GLY A 182 15.22 -6.51 -2.01
CA GLY A 182 14.57 -7.64 -1.35
C GLY A 182 14.98 -8.96 -1.97
N ALA A 183 14.82 -9.11 -3.29
CA ALA A 183 15.21 -10.32 -4.01
C ALA A 183 16.67 -10.73 -3.79
N ILE A 184 17.59 -9.76 -3.78
CA ILE A 184 19.01 -10.02 -3.51
C ILE A 184 19.17 -10.53 -2.07
N ILE A 185 18.59 -9.84 -1.08
CA ILE A 185 18.66 -10.24 0.34
C ILE A 185 18.14 -11.67 0.51
N PHE A 186 17.01 -12.00 -0.11
CA PHE A 186 16.36 -13.32 0.02
C PHE A 186 16.92 -14.39 -0.92
N SER A 187 17.78 -14.06 -1.87
CA SER A 187 18.47 -15.06 -2.71
C SER A 187 19.57 -15.81 -1.97
N TYR A 188 20.03 -15.28 -0.83
CA TYR A 188 21.07 -15.87 0.01
C TYR A 188 20.51 -16.42 1.34
N ALA A 189 19.18 -16.50 1.47
CA ALA A 189 18.46 -16.95 2.66
C ALA A 189 18.25 -18.47 2.69
#